data_AF-A0A1Z9BKN2-F1
#
_entry.id   AF-A0A1Z9BKN2-F1
#
_cell.length_a   1.000
_cell.length_b   1.000
_cell.length_c   1.000
_cell.angle_alpha   90.00
_cell.angle_beta   90.00
_cell.angle_gamma   90.00
#
_symmetry.space_group_name_H-M   'P 1'
#
loop_
_entity.id
_entity.type
_entity.pdbx_description
1 polymer ?
#
loop_
_entity_poly.entity_id
_entity_poly.type
_entity_poly.pdbx_seq_one_letter_code
_entity_poly.pdbx_strand_id
1 'polypeptide(L)'
;MDPGTLLAIGSTIAGIIGANQQNASAEAAAEAQHQQALKLYDHDWAMTLRSHDFAVADLGVRIENDNNVKAFREANAIQKWNTQMEIREYEHKNRVDAFNRSEDIFEQQIQVNTFSSMLAHDEANKFFEEQQIANNFAKEGLTRDLFKALDNSDFAKAEIELNKHTSIQGAATKRREAELQYQSKRKELGFKSQSNMIEQLQNEGKAKSRGTGRSAGKSIQSAMMLAGMQQTQIVENIADSKQQFKIASTAINQNMMAEINAGVLKTANLENVMEYKRQEHNQGLRELQASMDSARYNLNSTRMKINLDKQVADLRANANRMLEPTIGPEIPRPIKEPEINYLEPLDPVKGPKPVKGAPQTISAFTTMANALSNLADFDFSTPSSPKPKN
;
A
#
# COMPACT_ATOMS: atom_id res chain seq x y z
N MET A 1 11.56 79.81 -57.77
CA MET A 1 12.54 80.38 -58.70
C MET A 1 12.06 80.03 -60.09
N ASP A 2 11.38 80.98 -60.72
CA ASP A 2 11.15 81.11 -62.17
C ASP A 2 12.50 81.48 -62.86
N PRO A 3 12.67 81.62 -64.21
CA PRO A 3 11.68 81.55 -65.31
C PRO A 3 12.16 81.04 -66.70
N GLY A 4 11.22 80.98 -67.67
CA GLY A 4 11.43 81.35 -69.09
C GLY A 4 10.98 80.27 -70.08
N THR A 5 9.88 80.34 -70.85
CA THR A 5 9.07 81.43 -71.43
C THR A 5 9.86 82.44 -72.26
N LEU A 6 10.04 82.19 -73.56
CA LEU A 6 10.20 83.26 -74.55
C LEU A 6 9.61 82.88 -75.92
N LEU A 7 8.46 83.50 -76.21
CA LEU A 7 7.90 83.73 -77.53
C LEU A 7 8.80 84.67 -78.34
N ALA A 8 9.04 84.37 -79.62
CA ALA A 8 9.46 85.37 -80.60
C ALA A 8 8.77 85.08 -81.95
N ILE A 9 7.73 85.87 -82.21
CA ILE A 9 7.01 86.06 -83.46
C ILE A 9 7.62 87.29 -84.16
N GLY A 10 7.80 87.21 -85.48
CA GLY A 10 8.11 88.34 -86.38
C GLY A 10 9.56 88.32 -86.89
N SER A 11 9.86 88.63 -88.14
CA SER A 11 9.06 89.26 -89.19
C SER A 11 9.83 89.20 -90.54
N THR A 12 9.10 88.89 -91.62
CA THR A 12 9.10 89.57 -92.94
C THR A 12 10.36 89.70 -93.83
N ILE A 13 10.17 89.19 -95.07
CA ILE A 13 10.49 89.77 -96.41
C ILE A 13 11.93 89.65 -96.95
N ALA A 14 12.13 88.73 -97.92
CA ALA A 14 12.94 88.95 -99.13
C ALA A 14 12.61 87.94 -100.27
N GLY A 15 11.99 88.44 -101.35
CA GLY A 15 12.05 88.03 -102.79
C GLY A 15 11.95 86.53 -103.14
N ILE A 16 10.87 86.03 -103.76
CA ILE A 16 10.43 86.29 -105.15
C ILE A 16 11.60 86.30 -106.14
N ILE A 17 12.01 85.11 -106.63
CA ILE A 17 12.43 84.75 -108.00
C ILE A 17 12.81 83.25 -107.95
N GLY A 18 12.00 82.36 -108.55
CA GLY A 18 12.33 80.93 -108.66
C GLY A 18 11.18 79.91 -108.71
N ALA A 19 9.96 80.29 -109.09
CA ALA A 19 8.75 79.45 -108.94
C ALA A 19 8.44 78.45 -110.08
N ASN A 20 9.34 78.20 -111.04
CA ASN A 20 9.10 77.22 -112.12
C ASN A 20 10.11 76.05 -112.18
N GLN A 21 11.09 76.03 -111.27
CA GLN A 21 11.84 74.81 -110.92
C GLN A 21 11.24 74.09 -109.70
N GLN A 22 10.27 74.70 -109.01
CA GLN A 22 9.66 74.17 -107.79
C GLN A 22 8.55 73.12 -108.01
N ASN A 23 7.81 73.13 -109.13
CA ASN A 23 6.71 72.17 -109.37
C ASN A 23 7.22 70.76 -109.76
N ALA A 24 8.28 70.67 -110.57
CA ALA A 24 8.94 69.39 -110.82
C ALA A 24 9.63 68.85 -109.55
N SER A 25 10.18 69.73 -108.71
CA SER A 25 10.72 69.32 -107.41
C SER A 25 9.64 68.97 -106.38
N ALA A 26 8.44 69.55 -106.47
CA ALA A 26 7.32 69.26 -105.57
C ALA A 26 6.63 67.94 -105.94
N GLU A 27 6.47 67.63 -107.23
CA GLU A 27 5.94 66.35 -107.69
C GLU A 27 6.94 65.20 -107.46
N ALA A 28 8.24 65.45 -107.71
CA ALA A 28 9.31 64.54 -107.33
C ALA A 28 9.42 64.36 -105.80
N ALA A 29 9.20 65.41 -105.01
CA ALA A 29 9.14 65.31 -103.55
C ALA A 29 7.90 64.53 -103.08
N ALA A 30 6.74 64.71 -103.72
CA ALA A 30 5.51 63.98 -103.39
C ALA A 30 5.60 62.49 -103.76
N GLU A 31 6.24 62.15 -104.87
CA GLU A 31 6.51 60.77 -105.28
C GLU A 31 7.58 60.11 -104.40
N ALA A 32 8.63 60.85 -104.02
CA ALA A 32 9.61 60.41 -103.03
C ALA A 32 8.95 60.17 -101.66
N GLN A 33 8.03 61.03 -101.23
CA GLN A 33 7.25 60.85 -100.01
C GLN A 33 6.31 59.65 -100.09
N HIS A 34 5.69 59.39 -101.24
CA HIS A 34 4.83 58.22 -101.44
C HIS A 34 5.62 56.90 -101.43
N GLN A 35 6.78 56.87 -102.08
CA GLN A 35 7.70 55.72 -102.03
C GLN A 35 8.26 55.50 -100.63
N GLN A 36 8.57 56.57 -99.89
CA GLN A 36 8.91 56.48 -98.48
C GLN A 36 7.74 55.96 -97.64
N ALA A 37 6.52 56.43 -97.89
CA ALA A 37 5.32 55.95 -97.19
C ALA A 37 5.04 54.47 -97.47
N LEU A 38 5.23 53.99 -98.71
CA LEU A 38 5.10 52.57 -99.05
C LEU A 38 6.18 51.72 -98.35
N LYS A 39 7.44 52.18 -98.34
CA LYS A 39 8.52 51.51 -97.60
C LYS A 39 8.26 51.47 -96.10
N LEU A 40 7.76 52.57 -95.53
CA LEU A 40 7.36 52.65 -94.12
C LEU A 40 6.19 51.72 -93.83
N TYR A 41 5.20 51.65 -94.72
CA TYR A 41 4.04 50.76 -94.55
C TYR A 41 4.42 49.27 -94.60
N ASP A 42 5.26 48.86 -95.55
CA ASP A 42 5.76 47.48 -95.61
C ASP A 42 6.70 47.18 -94.43
N HIS A 43 7.48 48.16 -93.98
CA HIS A 43 8.30 48.05 -92.77
C HIS A 43 7.44 47.92 -91.51
N ASP A 44 6.41 48.75 -91.34
CA ASP A 44 5.49 48.73 -90.20
C ASP A 44 4.68 47.43 -90.16
N TRP A 45 4.26 46.92 -91.32
CA TRP A 45 3.62 45.61 -91.42
C TRP A 45 4.57 44.47 -91.06
N ALA A 46 5.81 44.50 -91.55
CA ALA A 46 6.83 43.52 -91.18
C ALA A 46 7.17 43.58 -89.68
N MET A 47 7.19 44.78 -89.09
CA MET A 47 7.35 44.98 -87.65
C MET A 47 6.16 44.45 -86.87
N THR A 48 4.93 44.66 -87.35
CA THR A 48 3.71 44.13 -86.72
C THR A 48 3.70 42.60 -86.72
N LEU A 49 4.05 41.98 -87.86
CA LEU A 49 4.22 40.52 -87.95
C LEU A 49 5.30 40.02 -86.99
N ARG A 50 6.46 40.67 -86.93
CA ARG A 50 7.53 40.32 -85.96
C ARG A 50 7.08 40.47 -84.51
N SER A 51 6.32 41.52 -84.20
CA SER A 51 5.75 41.73 -82.86
C SER A 51 4.73 40.65 -82.51
N HIS A 52 3.91 40.21 -83.48
CA HIS A 52 3.00 39.09 -83.30
C HIS A 52 3.76 37.77 -83.10
N ASP A 53 4.72 37.44 -83.95
CA ASP A 53 5.54 36.23 -83.82
C ASP A 53 6.29 36.19 -82.48
N PHE A 54 6.79 37.35 -82.03
CA PHE A 54 7.37 37.51 -80.71
C PHE A 54 6.35 37.30 -79.60
N ALA A 55 5.12 37.83 -79.73
CA ALA A 55 4.06 37.63 -78.74
C ALA A 55 3.62 36.16 -78.64
N VAL A 56 3.54 35.44 -79.75
CA VAL A 56 3.25 34.00 -79.78
C VAL A 56 4.39 33.21 -79.13
N ALA A 57 5.65 33.55 -79.45
CA ALA A 57 6.81 32.91 -78.83
C ALA A 57 6.90 33.19 -77.32
N ASP A 58 6.65 34.43 -76.90
CA ASP A 58 6.58 34.84 -75.48
C ASP A 58 5.46 34.07 -74.76
N LEU A 59 4.29 33.92 -75.39
CA LEU A 59 3.21 33.11 -74.84
C LEU A 59 3.63 31.65 -74.66
N GLY A 60 4.30 31.05 -75.65
CA GLY A 60 4.82 29.69 -75.54
C GLY A 60 5.77 29.51 -74.36
N VAL A 61 6.71 30.46 -74.18
CA VAL A 61 7.63 30.47 -73.03
C VAL A 61 6.89 30.65 -71.71
N ARG A 62 5.85 31.49 -71.65
CA ARG A 62 5.00 31.65 -70.46
C ARG A 62 4.27 30.36 -70.11
N ILE A 63 3.63 29.72 -71.09
CA ILE A 63 2.93 28.44 -70.91
C ILE A 63 3.88 27.38 -70.34
N GLU A 64 5.09 27.26 -70.90
CA GLU A 64 6.08 26.31 -70.43
C GLU A 64 6.55 26.63 -69.00
N ASN A 65 6.87 27.90 -68.72
CA ASN A 65 7.27 28.33 -67.38
C ASN A 65 6.18 28.08 -66.33
N ASP A 66 4.93 28.42 -66.65
CA ASP A 66 3.80 28.21 -65.77
C ASP A 66 3.50 26.72 -65.56
N ASN A 67 3.62 25.89 -66.61
CA ASN A 67 3.54 24.43 -66.49
C ASN A 67 4.65 23.86 -65.60
N ASN A 68 5.88 24.36 -65.74
CA ASN A 68 7.01 23.95 -64.89
C ASN A 68 6.82 24.38 -63.43
N VAL A 69 6.35 25.60 -63.18
CA VAL A 69 6.04 26.10 -61.84
C VAL A 69 4.89 25.30 -61.22
N LYS A 70 3.83 25.02 -61.99
CA LYS A 70 2.71 24.16 -61.57
C LYS A 70 3.19 22.76 -61.21
N ALA A 71 3.95 22.11 -62.08
CA ALA A 71 4.50 20.78 -61.83
C ALA A 71 5.39 20.76 -60.57
N PHE A 72 6.22 21.80 -60.36
CA PHE A 72 7.02 21.95 -59.15
C PHE A 72 6.17 22.12 -57.88
N ARG A 73 5.12 22.95 -57.93
CA ARG A 73 4.19 23.14 -56.80
C ARG A 73 3.45 21.86 -56.47
N GLU A 74 2.94 21.15 -57.47
CA GLU A 74 2.25 19.87 -57.30
C GLU A 74 3.20 18.81 -56.73
N ALA A 75 4.41 18.68 -57.25
CA ALA A 75 5.43 17.75 -56.74
C ALA A 75 5.79 18.06 -55.28
N ASN A 76 5.97 19.33 -54.93
CA ASN A 76 6.26 19.76 -53.56
C ASN A 76 5.06 19.49 -52.64
N ALA A 77 3.82 19.72 -53.10
CA ALA A 77 2.61 19.41 -52.34
C ALA A 77 2.49 17.90 -52.07
N ILE A 78 2.75 17.05 -53.08
CA ILE A 78 2.76 15.59 -52.94
C ILE A 78 3.86 15.15 -51.96
N GLN A 79 5.06 15.70 -52.07
CA GLN A 79 6.16 15.39 -51.15
C GLN A 79 5.80 15.76 -49.71
N LYS A 80 5.24 16.96 -49.49
CA LYS A 80 4.76 17.38 -48.17
C LYS A 80 3.70 16.43 -47.62
N TRP A 81 2.76 16.00 -48.45
CA TRP A 81 1.73 15.04 -48.06
C TRP A 81 2.35 13.68 -47.68
N ASN A 82 3.28 13.14 -48.48
CA ASN A 82 3.99 11.90 -48.17
C ASN A 82 4.75 12.01 -46.83
N THR A 83 5.51 13.09 -46.62
CA THR A 83 6.24 13.31 -45.36
C THR A 83 5.30 13.42 -44.16
N GLN A 84 4.14 14.09 -44.32
CA GLN A 84 3.14 14.17 -43.26
C GLN A 84 2.52 12.80 -42.94
N MET A 85 2.31 11.95 -43.96
CA MET A 85 1.85 10.57 -43.77
C MET A 85 2.90 9.71 -43.06
N GLU A 86 4.18 9.81 -43.44
CA GLU A 86 5.29 9.12 -42.75
C GLU A 86 5.41 9.56 -41.28
N ILE A 87 5.29 10.87 -41.00
CA ILE A 87 5.28 11.38 -39.62
C ILE A 87 4.10 10.78 -38.85
N ARG A 88 2.91 10.75 -39.43
CA ARG A 88 1.71 10.17 -38.80
C ARG A 88 1.88 8.68 -38.48
N GLU A 89 2.45 7.91 -39.41
CA GLU A 89 2.75 6.49 -39.20
C GLU A 89 3.81 6.28 -38.11
N TYR A 90 4.88 7.08 -38.13
CA TYR A 90 5.95 7.04 -37.13
C TYR A 90 5.43 7.38 -35.73
N GLU A 91 4.64 8.45 -35.60
CA GLU A 91 4.01 8.81 -34.33
C GLU A 91 3.05 7.74 -33.84
N HIS A 92 2.25 7.15 -34.74
CA HIS A 92 1.35 6.07 -34.38
C HIS A 92 2.12 4.85 -33.87
N LYS A 93 3.19 4.44 -34.58
CA LYS A 93 4.07 3.35 -34.14
C LYS A 93 4.68 3.61 -32.76
N ASN A 94 5.20 4.82 -32.52
CA ASN A 94 5.74 5.18 -31.21
C ASN A 94 4.69 5.12 -30.09
N ARG A 95 3.44 5.54 -30.38
CA ARG A 95 2.34 5.41 -29.42
C ARG A 95 1.97 3.95 -29.16
N VAL A 96 1.99 3.08 -30.17
CA VAL A 96 1.77 1.63 -30.03
C VAL A 96 2.87 0.99 -29.19
N ASP A 97 4.14 1.30 -29.46
CA ASP A 97 5.27 0.78 -28.69
C ASP A 97 5.22 1.23 -27.22
N ALA A 98 4.82 2.48 -26.96
CA ALA A 98 4.60 2.99 -25.61
C ALA A 98 3.44 2.29 -24.90
N PHE A 99 2.33 2.06 -25.61
CA PHE A 99 1.19 1.29 -25.09
C PHE A 99 1.59 -0.15 -24.72
N ASN A 100 2.28 -0.86 -25.61
CA ASN A 100 2.75 -2.23 -25.36
C ASN A 100 3.68 -2.29 -24.13
N ARG A 101 4.61 -1.35 -24.01
CA ARG A 101 5.45 -1.25 -22.81
C ARG A 101 4.63 -0.96 -21.54
N SER A 102 3.57 -0.15 -21.64
CA SER A 102 2.68 0.12 -20.51
C SER A 102 1.88 -1.13 -20.08
N GLU A 103 1.50 -1.98 -21.04
CA GLU A 103 0.86 -3.28 -20.79
C GLU A 103 1.82 -4.24 -20.09
N ASP A 104 3.07 -4.34 -20.55
CA ASP A 104 4.10 -5.18 -19.91
C ASP A 104 4.34 -4.77 -18.44
N ILE A 105 4.44 -3.46 -18.19
CA ILE A 105 4.60 -2.91 -16.83
C ILE A 105 3.37 -3.21 -15.98
N PHE A 106 2.17 -3.07 -16.54
CA PHE A 106 0.93 -3.41 -15.84
C PHE A 106 0.89 -4.89 -15.46
N GLU A 107 1.22 -5.80 -16.38
CA GLU A 107 1.24 -7.23 -16.10
C GLU A 107 2.23 -7.57 -14.97
N GLN A 108 3.46 -7.03 -15.06
CA GLN A 108 4.46 -7.20 -14.01
C GLN A 108 3.97 -6.66 -12.66
N GLN A 109 3.32 -5.49 -12.64
CA GLN A 109 2.79 -4.90 -11.41
C GLN A 109 1.69 -5.78 -10.77
N ILE A 110 0.79 -6.35 -11.56
CA ILE A 110 -0.24 -7.29 -11.07
C ILE A 110 0.40 -8.56 -10.49
N GLN A 111 1.45 -9.09 -11.13
CA GLN A 111 2.20 -10.23 -10.61
C GLN A 111 2.88 -9.90 -9.28
N VAL A 112 3.55 -8.75 -9.18
CA VAL A 112 4.17 -8.28 -7.92
C VAL A 112 3.12 -8.09 -6.83
N ASN A 113 2.00 -7.41 -7.12
CA ASN A 113 0.92 -7.22 -6.15
C ASN A 113 0.36 -8.56 -5.65
N THR A 114 0.21 -9.54 -6.54
CA THR A 114 -0.25 -10.89 -6.19
C THR A 114 0.77 -11.62 -5.32
N PHE A 115 2.05 -11.58 -5.67
CA PHE A 115 3.11 -12.19 -4.87
C PHE A 115 3.27 -11.53 -3.50
N SER A 116 3.24 -10.20 -3.43
CA SER A 116 3.26 -9.45 -2.18
C SER A 116 2.06 -9.77 -1.29
N SER A 117 0.87 -9.91 -1.87
CA SER A 117 -0.32 -10.34 -1.13
C SER A 117 -0.16 -11.77 -0.58
N MET A 118 0.35 -12.71 -1.39
CA MET A 118 0.63 -14.07 -0.95
C MET A 118 1.65 -14.12 0.20
N LEU A 119 2.74 -13.36 0.10
CA LEU A 119 3.75 -13.27 1.15
C LEU A 119 3.17 -12.68 2.45
N ALA A 120 2.36 -11.64 2.35
CA ALA A 120 1.71 -11.04 3.51
C ALA A 120 0.71 -12.02 4.17
N HIS A 121 0.00 -12.84 3.39
CA HIS A 121 -0.86 -13.91 3.92
C HIS A 121 -0.05 -14.97 4.67
N ASP A 122 1.10 -15.39 4.13
CA ASP A 122 2.00 -16.35 4.78
C ASP A 122 2.56 -15.81 6.09
N GLU A 123 3.01 -14.55 6.10
CA GLU A 123 3.49 -13.88 7.32
C GLU A 123 2.38 -13.76 8.39
N ALA A 124 1.17 -13.39 7.99
CA ALA A 124 0.03 -13.33 8.91
C ALA A 124 -0.30 -14.72 9.51
N ASN A 125 -0.19 -15.78 8.71
CA ASN A 125 -0.40 -17.15 9.18
C ASN A 125 0.70 -17.59 10.16
N LYS A 126 1.97 -17.33 9.84
CA LYS A 126 3.11 -17.64 10.71
C LYS A 126 2.97 -16.96 12.07
N PHE A 127 2.60 -15.68 12.08
CA PHE A 127 2.36 -14.95 13.32
C PHE A 127 1.22 -15.56 14.15
N PHE A 128 0.14 -16.01 13.50
CA PHE A 128 -0.94 -16.71 14.19
C PHE A 128 -0.50 -18.08 14.73
N GLU A 129 0.29 -18.85 13.98
CA GLU A 129 0.87 -20.11 14.41
C GLU A 129 1.80 -19.94 15.62
N GLU A 130 2.66 -18.90 15.62
CA GLU A 130 3.51 -18.55 16.75
C GLU A 130 2.69 -18.24 18.01
N GLN A 131 1.60 -17.49 17.88
CA GLN A 131 0.67 -17.26 18.99
C GLN A 131 0.01 -18.54 19.48
N GLN A 132 -0.37 -19.44 18.57
CA GLN A 132 -0.94 -20.73 18.94
C GLN A 132 0.06 -21.59 19.72
N ILE A 133 1.33 -21.62 19.28
CA ILE A 133 2.40 -22.33 19.97
C ILE A 133 2.62 -21.75 21.37
N ALA A 134 2.70 -20.42 21.49
CA ALA A 134 2.84 -19.74 22.77
C ALA A 134 1.66 -20.05 23.72
N ASN A 135 0.43 -20.07 23.20
CA ASN A 135 -0.77 -20.41 23.96
C ASN A 135 -0.75 -21.87 24.43
N ASN A 136 -0.29 -22.80 23.59
CA ASN A 136 -0.13 -24.20 23.95
C ASN A 136 0.89 -24.38 25.08
N PHE A 137 2.05 -23.71 25.02
CA PHE A 137 3.03 -23.75 26.11
C PHE A 137 2.47 -23.17 27.42
N ALA A 138 1.70 -22.08 27.34
CA ALA A 138 1.04 -21.52 28.52
C ALA A 138 0.02 -22.51 29.13
N LYS A 139 -0.76 -23.20 28.27
CA LYS A 139 -1.70 -24.24 28.69
C LYS A 139 -1.00 -25.42 29.36
N GLU A 140 0.11 -25.88 28.81
CA GLU A 140 0.94 -26.93 29.42
C GLU A 140 1.50 -26.47 30.77
N GLY A 141 1.91 -25.20 30.89
CA GLY A 141 2.35 -24.59 32.14
C GLY A 141 1.26 -24.66 33.23
N LEU A 142 0.05 -24.19 32.92
CA LEU A 142 -1.10 -24.26 33.83
C LEU A 142 -1.39 -25.70 34.28
N THR A 143 -1.38 -26.63 33.31
CA THR A 143 -1.66 -28.05 33.56
C THR A 143 -0.62 -28.65 34.50
N ARG A 144 0.66 -28.39 34.24
CA ARG A 144 1.78 -28.85 35.08
C ARG A 144 1.69 -28.28 36.49
N ASP A 145 1.33 -27.01 36.63
CA ASP A 145 1.25 -26.37 37.94
C ASP A 145 0.06 -26.93 38.76
N LEU A 146 -1.06 -27.25 38.10
CA LEU A 146 -2.17 -27.97 38.74
C LEU A 146 -1.74 -29.39 39.17
N PHE A 147 -1.02 -30.12 38.32
CA PHE A 147 -0.53 -31.46 38.68
C PHE A 147 0.43 -31.43 39.86
N LYS A 148 1.38 -30.48 39.89
CA LYS A 148 2.27 -30.30 41.06
C LYS A 148 1.49 -30.01 42.34
N ALA A 149 0.42 -29.21 42.26
CA ALA A 149 -0.42 -28.93 43.41
C ALA A 149 -1.18 -30.18 43.88
N LEU A 150 -1.72 -30.98 42.95
CA LEU A 150 -2.37 -32.26 43.22
C LEU A 150 -1.42 -33.24 43.92
N ASP A 151 -0.24 -33.46 43.35
CA ASP A 151 0.77 -34.37 43.92
C ASP A 151 1.17 -33.94 45.34
N ASN A 152 1.48 -32.65 45.54
CA ASN A 152 1.83 -32.13 46.86
C ASN A 152 0.69 -32.28 47.87
N SER A 153 -0.56 -32.10 47.45
CA SER A 153 -1.74 -32.33 48.28
C SER A 153 -1.88 -33.79 48.66
N ASP A 154 -1.69 -34.71 47.73
CA ASP A 154 -1.83 -36.15 47.98
C ASP A 154 -0.75 -36.66 48.95
N PHE A 155 0.50 -36.20 48.80
CA PHE A 155 1.55 -36.47 49.78
C PHE A 155 1.21 -35.89 51.16
N ALA A 156 0.71 -34.65 51.23
CA ALA A 156 0.32 -34.03 52.51
C ALA A 156 -0.84 -34.77 53.18
N LYS A 157 -1.83 -35.25 52.41
CA LYS A 157 -2.93 -36.07 52.93
C LYS A 157 -2.41 -37.40 53.49
N ALA A 158 -1.52 -38.09 52.77
CA ALA A 158 -0.91 -39.33 53.24
C ALA A 158 -0.11 -39.12 54.54
N GLU A 159 0.62 -38.00 54.66
CA GLU A 159 1.34 -37.64 55.88
C GLU A 159 0.38 -37.40 57.06
N ILE A 160 -0.74 -36.71 56.83
CA ILE A 160 -1.76 -36.48 57.87
C ILE A 160 -2.38 -37.82 58.33
N GLU A 161 -2.69 -38.72 57.40
CA GLU A 161 -3.21 -40.05 57.74
C GLU A 161 -2.20 -40.89 58.53
N LEU A 162 -0.92 -40.85 58.14
CA LEU A 162 0.14 -41.51 58.88
C LEU A 162 0.25 -40.95 60.31
N ASN A 163 0.25 -39.63 60.47
CA ASN A 163 0.29 -38.97 61.78
C ASN A 163 -0.92 -39.31 62.66
N LYS A 164 -2.11 -39.42 62.05
CA LYS A 164 -3.30 -39.89 62.73
C LYS A 164 -3.12 -41.33 63.21
N HIS A 165 -2.55 -42.21 62.38
CA HIS A 165 -2.33 -43.59 62.75
C HIS A 165 -1.30 -43.72 63.89
N THR A 166 -0.18 -43.01 63.81
CA THR A 166 0.86 -43.03 64.85
C THR A 166 0.35 -42.48 66.18
N SER A 167 -0.49 -41.44 66.16
CA SER A 167 -1.20 -40.93 67.33
C SER A 167 -2.05 -41.99 68.02
N ILE A 168 -2.88 -42.70 67.23
CA ILE A 168 -3.76 -43.76 67.75
C ILE A 168 -2.94 -44.89 68.37
N GLN A 169 -1.88 -45.34 67.68
CA GLN A 169 -1.00 -46.38 68.19
C GLN A 169 -0.28 -45.93 69.48
N GLY A 170 0.26 -44.71 69.50
CA GLY A 170 0.93 -44.12 70.65
C GLY A 170 -0.01 -43.92 71.85
N ALA A 171 -1.27 -43.58 71.61
CA ALA A 171 -2.29 -43.51 72.65
C ALA A 171 -2.62 -44.91 73.20
N ALA A 172 -2.70 -45.92 72.34
CA ALA A 172 -2.96 -47.31 72.75
C ALA A 172 -1.81 -47.88 73.60
N THR A 173 -0.54 -47.61 73.23
CA THR A 173 0.62 -48.04 74.02
C THR A 173 0.67 -47.34 75.38
N LYS A 174 0.47 -46.02 75.44
CA LYS A 174 0.40 -45.26 76.70
C LYS A 174 -0.72 -45.74 77.63
N ARG A 175 -1.88 -46.12 77.09
CA ARG A 175 -2.96 -46.72 77.89
C ARG A 175 -2.55 -48.05 78.50
N ARG A 176 -1.95 -48.92 77.69
CA ARG A 176 -1.46 -50.22 78.15
C ARG A 176 -0.40 -50.06 79.24
N GLU A 177 0.50 -49.09 79.09
CA GLU A 177 1.50 -48.77 80.12
C GLU A 177 0.85 -48.27 81.42
N ALA A 178 -0.06 -47.31 81.33
CA ALA A 178 -0.79 -46.81 82.50
C ALA A 178 -1.57 -47.92 83.22
N GLU A 179 -2.13 -48.87 82.47
CA GLU A 179 -2.83 -50.02 83.03
C GLU A 179 -1.89 -51.00 83.73
N LEU A 180 -0.73 -51.30 83.13
CA LEU A 180 0.30 -52.12 83.77
C LEU A 180 0.82 -51.47 85.06
N GLN A 181 1.02 -50.15 85.07
CA GLN A 181 1.43 -49.42 86.28
C GLN A 181 0.35 -49.49 87.38
N TYR A 182 -0.92 -49.32 87.03
CA TYR A 182 -2.03 -49.49 87.97
C TYR A 182 -2.09 -50.91 88.54
N GLN A 183 -1.98 -51.93 87.68
CA GLN A 183 -1.97 -53.33 88.11
C GLN A 183 -0.77 -53.64 89.03
N SER A 184 0.41 -53.11 88.71
CA SER A 184 1.61 -53.25 89.54
C SER A 184 1.42 -52.63 90.93
N LYS A 185 0.98 -51.37 90.99
CA LYS A 185 0.66 -50.68 92.26
C LYS A 185 -0.39 -51.44 93.06
N ARG A 186 -1.43 -51.94 92.42
CA ARG A 186 -2.49 -52.72 93.08
C ARG A 186 -1.94 -54.03 93.68
N LYS A 187 -1.08 -54.75 92.94
CA LYS A 187 -0.40 -55.95 93.46
C LYS A 187 0.51 -55.63 94.63
N GLU A 188 1.31 -54.58 94.53
CA GLU A 188 2.20 -54.12 95.61
C GLU A 188 1.43 -53.77 96.88
N LEU A 189 0.34 -53.01 96.76
CA LEU A 189 -0.54 -52.66 97.87
C LEU A 189 -1.26 -53.89 98.46
N GLY A 190 -1.60 -54.87 97.62
CA GLY A 190 -2.11 -56.16 98.06
C GLY A 190 -1.10 -56.95 98.89
N PHE A 191 0.16 -57.02 98.44
CA PHE A 191 1.25 -57.64 99.22
C PHE A 191 1.52 -56.89 100.53
N LYS A 192 1.52 -55.56 100.51
CA LYS A 192 1.63 -54.73 101.73
C LYS A 192 0.48 -54.99 102.71
N SER A 193 -0.75 -55.14 102.22
CA SER A 193 -1.91 -55.49 103.06
C SER A 193 -1.74 -56.86 103.70
N GLN A 194 -1.31 -57.87 102.94
CA GLN A 194 -1.02 -59.20 103.46
C GLN A 194 0.10 -59.17 104.50
N SER A 195 1.18 -58.43 104.22
CA SER A 195 2.29 -58.25 105.16
C SER A 195 1.85 -57.59 106.47
N ASN A 196 1.07 -56.50 106.39
CA ASN A 196 0.54 -55.79 107.55
C ASN A 196 -0.41 -56.68 108.36
N MET A 197 -1.22 -57.52 107.70
CA MET A 197 -2.08 -58.50 108.38
C MET A 197 -1.28 -59.56 109.12
N ILE A 198 -0.19 -60.07 108.52
CA ILE A 198 0.72 -61.03 109.18
C ILE A 198 1.40 -60.36 110.38
N GLU A 199 1.90 -59.13 110.21
CA GLU A 199 2.53 -58.36 111.30
C GLU A 199 1.53 -58.09 112.45
N GLN A 200 0.29 -57.74 112.11
CA GLN A 200 -0.80 -57.59 113.07
C GLN A 200 -1.03 -58.90 113.84
N LEU A 201 -1.15 -60.04 113.15
CA LEU A 201 -1.36 -61.35 113.78
C LEU A 201 -0.19 -61.72 114.71
N GLN A 202 1.05 -61.43 114.29
CA GLN A 202 2.24 -61.64 115.13
C GLN A 202 2.23 -60.74 116.37
N ASN A 203 1.89 -59.45 116.22
CA ASN A 203 1.81 -58.49 117.32
C ASN A 203 0.68 -58.82 118.29
N GLU A 204 -0.48 -59.24 117.78
CA GLU A 204 -1.60 -59.74 118.58
C GLU A 204 -1.21 -61.00 119.35
N GLY A 205 -0.53 -61.95 118.70
CA GLY A 205 0.01 -63.15 119.34
C GLY A 205 1.01 -62.83 120.45
N LYS A 206 1.96 -61.92 120.19
CA LYS A 206 2.92 -61.42 121.20
C LYS A 206 2.21 -60.71 122.37
N ALA A 207 1.19 -59.91 122.09
CA ALA A 207 0.42 -59.20 123.12
C ALA A 207 -0.39 -60.17 123.99
N LYS A 208 -1.04 -61.19 123.38
CA LYS A 208 -1.72 -62.27 124.09
C LYS A 208 -0.76 -63.11 124.96
N SER A 209 0.46 -63.34 124.48
CA SER A 209 1.49 -64.09 125.22
C SER A 209 2.11 -63.34 126.41
N ARG A 210 2.03 -62.00 126.47
CA ARG A 210 2.66 -61.17 127.52
C ARG A 210 1.82 -61.03 128.81
N GLY A 211 0.67 -61.70 128.91
CA GLY A 211 -0.09 -61.86 130.16
C GLY A 211 -1.54 -61.39 130.09
N THR A 212 -2.40 -61.98 130.91
CA THR A 212 -3.85 -61.72 131.00
C THR A 212 -4.14 -60.60 132.00
N GLY A 213 -4.32 -59.37 131.50
CA GLY A 213 -4.68 -58.20 132.32
C GLY A 213 -5.25 -57.04 131.48
N ARG A 214 -5.86 -56.04 132.13
CA ARG A 214 -6.46 -54.85 131.47
C ARG A 214 -5.47 -54.09 130.57
N SER A 215 -4.16 -54.17 130.84
CA SER A 215 -3.10 -53.58 130.00
C SER A 215 -2.89 -54.31 128.67
N ALA A 216 -3.03 -55.65 128.64
CA ALA A 216 -2.92 -56.46 127.42
C ALA A 216 -4.14 -56.27 126.49
N GLY A 217 -5.34 -56.05 127.05
CA GLY A 217 -6.51 -55.69 126.25
C GLY A 217 -6.33 -54.35 125.51
N LYS A 218 -5.75 -53.35 126.18
CA LYS A 218 -5.47 -52.04 125.58
C LYS A 218 -4.39 -52.12 124.49
N SER A 219 -3.36 -52.94 124.67
CA SER A 219 -2.32 -53.13 123.64
C SER A 219 -2.86 -53.83 122.40
N ILE A 220 -3.74 -54.83 122.57
CA ILE A 220 -4.44 -55.48 121.45
C ILE A 220 -5.37 -54.47 120.74
N GLN A 221 -6.14 -53.69 121.49
CA GLN A 221 -7.01 -52.67 120.91
C GLN A 221 -6.23 -51.59 120.15
N SER A 222 -5.08 -51.15 120.67
CA SER A 222 -4.20 -50.21 119.94
C SER A 222 -3.60 -50.85 118.67
N ALA A 223 -3.23 -52.13 118.73
CA ALA A 223 -2.71 -52.86 117.57
C ALA A 223 -3.79 -53.05 116.49
N MET A 224 -5.04 -53.34 116.87
CA MET A 224 -6.17 -53.41 115.95
C MET A 224 -6.50 -52.04 115.34
N MET A 225 -6.45 -50.96 116.13
CA MET A 225 -6.71 -49.61 115.62
C MET A 225 -5.63 -49.19 114.60
N LEU A 226 -4.35 -49.47 114.88
CA LEU A 226 -3.24 -49.25 113.94
C LEU A 226 -3.42 -50.07 112.66
N ALA A 227 -3.81 -51.34 112.77
CA ALA A 227 -4.08 -52.18 111.60
C ALA A 227 -5.28 -51.68 110.78
N GLY A 228 -6.34 -51.21 111.44
CA GLY A 228 -7.48 -50.58 110.77
C GLY A 228 -7.10 -49.30 110.03
N MET A 229 -6.26 -48.45 110.63
CA MET A 229 -5.71 -47.28 109.97
C MET A 229 -4.84 -47.66 108.76
N GLN A 230 -3.95 -48.64 108.90
CA GLN A 230 -3.10 -49.13 107.81
C GLN A 230 -3.93 -49.74 106.67
N GLN A 231 -4.98 -50.50 106.97
CA GLN A 231 -5.86 -51.07 105.96
C GLN A 231 -6.65 -49.97 105.23
N THR A 232 -7.14 -48.96 105.97
CA THR A 232 -7.84 -47.81 105.37
C THR A 232 -6.92 -47.02 104.45
N GLN A 233 -5.67 -46.77 104.88
CA GLN A 233 -4.64 -46.14 104.04
C GLN A 233 -4.36 -46.95 102.77
N ILE A 234 -4.33 -48.28 102.84
CA ILE A 234 -4.14 -49.12 101.65
C ILE A 234 -5.33 -49.00 100.68
N VAL A 235 -6.56 -49.03 101.20
CA VAL A 235 -7.77 -48.88 100.38
C VAL A 235 -7.83 -47.52 99.71
N GLU A 236 -7.50 -46.45 100.45
CA GLU A 236 -7.41 -45.09 99.92
C GLU A 236 -6.33 -44.99 98.83
N ASN A 237 -5.14 -45.55 99.06
CA ASN A 237 -4.08 -45.62 98.05
C ASN A 237 -4.50 -46.39 96.78
N ILE A 238 -5.30 -47.47 96.91
CA ILE A 238 -5.85 -48.20 95.76
C ILE A 238 -6.88 -47.33 95.00
N ALA A 239 -7.74 -46.62 95.73
CA ALA A 239 -8.73 -45.71 95.14
C ALA A 239 -8.06 -44.55 94.39
N ASP A 240 -7.06 -43.93 95.00
CA ASP A 240 -6.24 -42.88 94.39
C ASP A 240 -5.51 -43.38 93.15
N SER A 241 -4.90 -44.57 93.22
CA SER A 241 -4.24 -45.20 92.06
C SER A 241 -5.23 -45.45 90.92
N LYS A 242 -6.46 -45.88 91.22
CA LYS A 242 -7.53 -46.06 90.23
C LYS A 242 -7.97 -44.71 89.63
N GLN A 243 -8.11 -43.68 90.44
CA GLN A 243 -8.44 -42.33 89.97
C GLN A 243 -7.33 -41.75 89.09
N GLN A 244 -6.06 -41.92 89.48
CA GLN A 244 -4.90 -41.54 88.68
C GLN A 244 -4.90 -42.24 87.31
N PHE A 245 -5.15 -43.56 87.27
CA PHE A 245 -5.29 -44.29 86.01
C PHE A 245 -6.42 -43.74 85.15
N LYS A 246 -7.59 -43.45 85.74
CA LYS A 246 -8.72 -42.89 85.01
C LYS A 246 -8.38 -41.52 84.42
N ILE A 247 -7.77 -40.63 85.20
CA ILE A 247 -7.32 -39.30 84.77
C ILE A 247 -6.29 -39.42 83.63
N ALA A 248 -5.29 -40.29 83.79
CA ALA A 248 -4.29 -40.55 82.76
C ALA A 248 -4.93 -41.08 81.46
N SER A 249 -5.85 -42.04 81.57
CA SER A 249 -6.58 -42.59 80.42
C SER A 249 -7.44 -41.53 79.72
N THR A 250 -8.14 -40.67 80.46
CA THR A 250 -8.91 -39.56 79.86
C THR A 250 -8.00 -38.53 79.18
N ALA A 251 -6.86 -38.19 79.78
CA ALA A 251 -5.90 -37.27 79.18
C ALA A 251 -5.30 -37.84 77.88
N ILE A 252 -4.97 -39.14 77.86
CA ILE A 252 -4.51 -39.84 76.64
C ILE A 252 -5.58 -39.81 75.54
N ASN A 253 -6.84 -40.07 75.89
CA ASN A 253 -7.96 -39.96 74.94
C ASN A 253 -8.11 -38.55 74.38
N GLN A 254 -8.06 -37.54 75.24
CA GLN A 254 -8.21 -36.13 74.83
C GLN A 254 -7.09 -35.71 73.88
N ASN A 255 -5.83 -36.05 74.18
CA ASN A 255 -4.70 -35.74 73.31
C ASN A 255 -4.82 -36.41 71.94
N MET A 256 -5.20 -37.70 71.91
CA MET A 256 -5.43 -38.43 70.66
C MET A 256 -6.55 -37.79 69.82
N MET A 257 -7.68 -37.43 70.45
CA MET A 257 -8.79 -36.80 69.74
C MET A 257 -8.43 -35.40 69.23
N ALA A 258 -7.63 -34.64 69.98
CA ALA A 258 -7.14 -33.34 69.53
C ALA A 258 -6.26 -33.47 68.27
N GLU A 259 -5.36 -34.46 68.23
CA GLU A 259 -4.52 -34.74 67.05
C GLU A 259 -5.35 -35.22 65.86
N ILE A 260 -6.34 -36.09 66.07
CA ILE A 260 -7.28 -36.52 65.01
C ILE A 260 -8.03 -35.31 64.43
N ASN A 261 -8.61 -34.46 65.28
CA ASN A 261 -9.36 -33.29 64.86
C ASN A 261 -8.48 -32.28 64.12
N ALA A 262 -7.24 -32.08 64.57
CA ALA A 262 -6.27 -31.26 63.88
C ALA A 262 -5.95 -31.81 62.48
N GLY A 263 -5.84 -33.14 62.35
CA GLY A 263 -5.68 -33.81 61.05
C GLY A 263 -6.86 -33.55 60.11
N VAL A 264 -8.11 -33.72 60.60
CA VAL A 264 -9.33 -33.48 59.81
C VAL A 264 -9.44 -32.03 59.32
N LEU A 265 -9.09 -31.06 60.17
CA LEU A 265 -9.07 -29.65 59.77
C LEU A 265 -8.00 -29.37 58.71
N LYS A 266 -6.81 -29.97 58.85
CA LYS A 266 -5.75 -29.85 57.82
C LYS A 266 -6.18 -30.45 56.49
N THR A 267 -6.85 -31.61 56.47
CA THR A 267 -7.36 -32.21 55.22
C THR A 267 -8.43 -31.34 54.56
N ALA A 268 -9.35 -30.76 55.34
CA ALA A 268 -10.37 -29.85 54.80
C ALA A 268 -9.75 -28.57 54.22
N ASN A 269 -8.73 -28.02 54.88
CA ASN A 269 -7.99 -26.86 54.36
C ASN A 269 -7.26 -27.19 53.05
N LEU A 270 -6.63 -28.37 52.95
CA LEU A 270 -6.00 -28.81 51.71
C LEU A 270 -7.01 -28.93 50.57
N GLU A 271 -8.20 -29.46 50.84
CA GLU A 271 -9.27 -29.57 49.83
C GLU A 271 -9.74 -28.20 49.33
N ASN A 272 -9.92 -27.23 50.21
CA ASN A 272 -10.26 -25.86 49.82
C ASN A 272 -9.16 -25.21 48.97
N VAL A 273 -7.88 -25.42 49.32
CA VAL A 273 -6.74 -24.94 48.52
C VAL A 273 -6.73 -25.58 47.13
N MET A 274 -7.02 -26.89 47.05
CA MET A 274 -7.07 -27.59 45.78
C MET A 274 -8.23 -27.14 44.90
N GLU A 275 -9.39 -26.86 45.48
CA GLU A 275 -10.53 -26.32 44.74
C GLU A 275 -10.21 -24.94 44.16
N TYR A 276 -9.57 -24.06 44.94
CA TYR A 276 -9.09 -22.78 44.45
C TYR A 276 -8.08 -22.94 43.30
N LYS A 277 -7.12 -23.88 43.41
CA LYS A 277 -6.16 -24.18 42.34
C LYS A 277 -6.82 -24.70 41.06
N ARG A 278 -7.88 -25.50 41.18
CA ARG A 278 -8.69 -25.94 40.03
C ARG A 278 -9.42 -24.77 39.37
N GLN A 279 -9.94 -23.84 40.16
CA GLN A 279 -10.59 -22.63 39.65
C GLN A 279 -9.61 -21.72 38.93
N GLU A 280 -8.41 -21.49 39.49
CA GLU A 280 -7.33 -20.73 38.84
C GLU A 280 -6.93 -21.37 37.50
N HIS A 281 -6.74 -22.69 37.47
CA HIS A 281 -6.46 -23.42 36.24
C HIS A 281 -7.56 -23.22 35.19
N ASN A 282 -8.82 -23.39 35.58
CA ASN A 282 -9.96 -23.24 34.67
C ASN A 282 -10.13 -21.80 34.17
N GLN A 283 -9.85 -20.81 35.02
CA GLN A 283 -9.83 -19.42 34.63
C GLN A 283 -8.70 -19.16 33.61
N GLY A 284 -7.49 -19.64 33.90
CA GLY A 284 -6.36 -19.52 32.97
C GLY A 284 -6.65 -20.15 31.61
N LEU A 285 -7.32 -21.31 31.57
CA LEU A 285 -7.76 -21.93 30.30
C LEU A 285 -8.74 -21.04 29.53
N ARG A 286 -9.69 -20.37 30.20
CA ARG A 286 -10.64 -19.45 29.55
C ARG A 286 -9.94 -18.21 29.01
N GLU A 287 -8.98 -17.66 29.75
CA GLU A 287 -8.18 -16.51 29.31
C GLU A 287 -7.36 -16.86 28.06
N LEU A 288 -6.74 -18.05 28.06
CA LEU A 288 -6.03 -18.57 26.89
C LEU A 288 -6.95 -18.78 25.69
N GLN A 289 -8.16 -19.31 25.90
CA GLN A 289 -9.14 -19.46 24.83
C GLN A 289 -9.59 -18.11 24.26
N ALA A 290 -9.91 -17.14 25.11
CA ALA A 290 -10.30 -15.80 24.68
C ALA A 290 -9.16 -15.10 23.90
N SER A 291 -7.92 -15.30 24.33
CA SER A 291 -6.73 -14.84 23.61
C SER A 291 -6.62 -15.47 22.22
N MET A 292 -6.82 -16.78 22.09
CA MET A 292 -6.84 -17.48 20.79
C MET A 292 -7.95 -16.99 19.86
N ASP A 293 -9.15 -16.77 20.39
CA ASP A 293 -10.26 -16.27 19.59
C ASP A 293 -9.97 -14.85 19.10
N SER A 294 -9.41 -13.98 19.94
CA SER A 294 -8.92 -12.65 19.55
C SER A 294 -7.85 -12.73 18.45
N ALA A 295 -6.88 -13.64 18.59
CA ALA A 295 -5.86 -13.88 17.58
C ALA A 295 -6.45 -14.30 16.22
N ARG A 296 -7.49 -15.15 16.23
CA ARG A 296 -8.22 -15.55 15.00
C ARG A 296 -8.94 -14.38 14.35
N TYR A 297 -9.63 -13.54 15.14
CA TYR A 297 -10.27 -12.33 14.62
C TYR A 297 -9.25 -11.38 13.99
N ASN A 298 -8.10 -11.18 14.64
CA ASN A 298 -7.01 -10.37 14.12
C ASN A 298 -6.47 -10.94 12.81
N LEU A 299 -6.24 -12.25 12.72
CA LEU A 299 -5.81 -12.90 11.47
C LEU A 299 -6.81 -12.63 10.33
N ASN A 300 -8.10 -12.85 10.58
CA ASN A 300 -9.14 -12.64 9.58
C ASN A 300 -9.22 -11.17 9.12
N SER A 301 -9.13 -10.23 10.06
CA SER A 301 -9.08 -8.80 9.77
C SER A 301 -7.86 -8.43 8.92
N THR A 302 -6.68 -8.94 9.27
CA THR A 302 -5.44 -8.73 8.51
C THR A 302 -5.54 -9.30 7.11
N ARG A 303 -6.10 -10.50 6.93
CA ARG A 303 -6.34 -11.09 5.61
C ARG A 303 -7.26 -10.24 4.75
N MET A 304 -8.33 -9.69 5.33
CA MET A 304 -9.25 -8.80 4.62
C MET A 304 -8.53 -7.51 4.18
N LYS A 305 -7.70 -6.94 5.06
CA LYS A 305 -6.89 -5.76 4.74
C LYS A 305 -5.89 -6.05 3.60
N ILE A 306 -5.17 -7.17 3.66
CA ILE A 306 -4.22 -7.59 2.60
C ILE A 306 -4.94 -7.68 1.24
N ASN A 307 -6.14 -8.26 1.21
CA ASN A 307 -6.92 -8.37 -0.02
C ASN A 307 -7.38 -7.00 -0.54
N LEU A 308 -7.79 -6.09 0.35
CA LEU A 308 -8.17 -4.73 -0.04
C LEU A 308 -6.97 -3.94 -0.57
N ASP A 309 -5.82 -4.03 0.11
CA ASP A 309 -4.59 -3.36 -0.30
C ASP A 309 -4.13 -3.86 -1.69
N LYS A 310 -4.25 -5.16 -1.96
CA LYS A 310 -4.04 -5.74 -3.30
C LYS A 310 -4.98 -5.11 -4.32
N GLN A 311 -6.29 -5.10 -4.05
CA GLN A 311 -7.27 -4.52 -4.98
C GLN A 311 -6.99 -3.05 -5.28
N VAL A 312 -6.64 -2.25 -4.27
CA VAL A 312 -6.27 -0.85 -4.45
C VAL A 312 -5.00 -0.71 -5.28
N ALA A 313 -4.00 -1.57 -5.07
CA ALA A 313 -2.78 -1.58 -5.87
C ALA A 313 -3.04 -1.98 -7.34
N ASP A 314 -3.90 -2.96 -7.57
CA ASP A 314 -4.30 -3.40 -8.91
C ASP A 314 -5.08 -2.31 -9.65
N LEU A 315 -5.98 -1.59 -8.96
CA LEU A 315 -6.70 -0.44 -9.52
C LEU A 315 -5.75 0.71 -9.89
N ARG A 316 -4.74 0.99 -9.06
CA ARG A 316 -3.71 1.99 -9.37
C ARG A 316 -2.86 1.55 -10.57
N ALA A 317 -2.49 0.28 -10.65
CA ALA A 317 -1.78 -0.26 -11.80
C ALA A 317 -2.60 -0.10 -13.08
N ASN A 318 -3.89 -0.42 -13.03
CA ASN A 318 -4.79 -0.28 -14.18
C ASN A 318 -4.98 1.19 -14.58
N ALA A 319 -5.09 2.11 -13.62
CA ALA A 319 -5.20 3.54 -13.89
C ALA A 319 -3.95 4.15 -14.55
N ASN A 320 -2.78 3.53 -14.37
CA ASN A 320 -1.52 3.96 -14.98
C ASN A 320 -1.30 3.40 -16.39
N ARG A 321 -2.21 2.54 -16.90
CA ARG A 321 -2.13 2.03 -18.28
C ARG A 321 -2.37 3.15 -19.28
N MET A 322 -1.65 3.11 -20.39
CA MET A 322 -1.93 4.03 -21.50
C MET A 322 -3.21 3.58 -22.22
N LEU A 323 -3.94 4.54 -22.79
CA LEU A 323 -5.05 4.23 -23.67
C LEU A 323 -4.52 3.65 -25.00
N GLU A 324 -5.27 2.72 -25.58
CA GLU A 324 -4.95 2.17 -26.89
C GLU A 324 -4.88 3.29 -27.93
N PRO A 325 -3.76 3.42 -28.66
CA PRO A 325 -3.60 4.52 -29.60
C PRO A 325 -4.44 4.27 -30.86
N THR A 326 -5.22 5.27 -31.23
CA THR A 326 -5.97 5.28 -32.51
C THR A 326 -5.23 6.11 -33.54
N ILE A 327 -5.16 5.65 -34.78
CA ILE A 327 -4.68 6.50 -35.87
C ILE A 327 -5.73 7.58 -36.17
N GLY A 328 -5.34 8.85 -36.19
CA GLY A 328 -6.23 9.95 -36.59
C GLY A 328 -6.73 9.77 -38.03
N PRO A 329 -7.66 10.59 -38.54
CA PRO A 329 -8.09 10.51 -39.95
C PRO A 329 -6.92 10.74 -40.92
N GLU A 330 -7.03 10.20 -42.15
CA GLU A 330 -6.03 10.42 -43.20
C GLU A 330 -5.97 11.89 -43.62
N ILE A 331 -4.76 12.39 -43.83
CA ILE A 331 -4.56 13.75 -44.35
C ILE A 331 -5.01 13.73 -45.81
N PRO A 332 -5.91 14.64 -46.22
CA PRO A 332 -6.40 14.65 -47.59
C PRO A 332 -5.26 14.91 -48.56
N ARG A 333 -5.25 14.18 -49.68
CA ARG A 333 -4.27 14.37 -50.74
C ARG A 333 -4.38 15.79 -51.32
N PRO A 334 -3.27 16.46 -51.67
CA PRO A 334 -3.31 17.76 -52.33
C PRO A 334 -4.18 17.74 -53.58
N ILE A 335 -5.01 18.76 -53.73
CA ILE A 335 -5.85 18.98 -54.92
C ILE A 335 -4.95 19.45 -56.06
N LYS A 336 -5.18 18.95 -57.28
CA LYS A 336 -4.44 19.42 -58.47
C LYS A 336 -4.76 20.89 -58.75
N GLU A 337 -3.77 21.68 -59.12
CA GLU A 337 -4.01 23.09 -59.44
C GLU A 337 -4.86 23.18 -60.72
N PRO A 338 -5.78 24.15 -60.82
CA PRO A 338 -6.53 24.36 -62.05
C PRO A 338 -5.58 24.67 -63.21
N GLU A 339 -6.02 24.38 -64.44
CA GLU A 339 -5.27 24.76 -65.64
C GLU A 339 -5.46 26.27 -65.89
N ILE A 340 -4.36 26.98 -66.14
CA ILE A 340 -4.40 28.39 -66.52
C ILE A 340 -4.83 28.43 -67.99
N ASN A 341 -5.89 29.18 -68.27
CA ASN A 341 -6.33 29.43 -69.63
C ASN A 341 -5.62 30.67 -70.17
N TYR A 342 -4.88 30.51 -71.27
CA TYR A 342 -4.15 31.60 -71.91
C TYR A 342 -4.98 32.20 -73.04
N LEU A 343 -4.99 33.54 -73.13
CA LEU A 343 -5.56 34.22 -74.27
C LEU A 343 -4.52 34.29 -75.39
N GLU A 344 -4.84 33.76 -76.57
CA GLU A 344 -3.94 33.83 -77.74
C GLU A 344 -3.80 35.30 -78.22
N PRO A 345 -2.62 35.71 -78.69
CA PRO A 345 -2.45 37.02 -79.33
C PRO A 345 -3.40 37.15 -80.52
N LEU A 346 -3.99 38.34 -80.68
CA LEU A 346 -4.86 38.62 -81.83
C LEU A 346 -4.03 38.65 -83.12
N ASP A 347 -4.51 37.97 -84.15
CA ASP A 347 -3.90 38.00 -85.49
C ASP A 347 -3.81 39.44 -86.02
N PRO A 348 -2.65 39.89 -86.52
CA PRO A 348 -2.49 41.25 -87.01
C PRO A 348 -3.27 41.44 -88.31
N VAL A 349 -4.04 42.53 -88.40
CA VAL A 349 -4.78 42.90 -89.61
C VAL A 349 -4.00 43.98 -90.38
N LYS A 350 -3.70 43.74 -91.66
CA LYS A 350 -2.95 44.68 -92.50
C LYS A 350 -3.81 45.91 -92.82
N GLY A 351 -3.33 47.10 -92.46
CA GLY A 351 -4.02 48.37 -92.73
C GLY A 351 -4.13 48.73 -94.23
N PRO A 352 -4.83 49.80 -94.61
CA PRO A 352 -4.89 50.25 -96.01
C PRO A 352 -3.55 50.87 -96.47
N LYS A 353 -3.21 50.69 -97.76
CA LYS A 353 -1.97 51.25 -98.36
C LYS A 353 -2.00 52.80 -98.39
N PRO A 354 -0.84 53.48 -98.24
CA PRO A 354 -0.74 54.93 -98.35
C PRO A 354 -1.17 55.46 -99.74
N VAL A 355 -1.98 56.53 -99.76
CA VAL A 355 -2.47 57.19 -100.99
C VAL A 355 -1.60 58.43 -101.31
N LYS A 356 -1.24 58.65 -102.58
CA LYS A 356 -0.36 59.75 -103.04
C LYS A 356 -1.00 61.12 -102.73
N GLY A 357 -0.30 62.00 -102.00
CA GLY A 357 -0.73 63.38 -101.72
C GLY A 357 -1.43 63.62 -100.38
N ALA A 358 -1.63 62.60 -99.54
CA ALA A 358 -2.10 62.80 -98.17
C ALA A 358 -0.91 63.20 -97.27
N PRO A 359 -1.06 64.21 -96.37
CA PRO A 359 -0.01 64.55 -95.41
C PRO A 359 0.32 63.31 -94.59
N GLN A 360 1.62 63.03 -94.39
CA GLN A 360 2.08 61.88 -93.61
C GLN A 360 1.40 61.86 -92.24
N THR A 361 0.38 61.02 -92.10
CA THR A 361 -0.14 60.61 -90.81
C THR A 361 0.96 59.81 -90.14
N ILE A 362 1.48 60.37 -89.04
CA ILE A 362 2.42 59.75 -88.10
C ILE A 362 2.04 58.27 -87.96
N SER A 363 3.00 57.36 -88.18
CA SER A 363 2.68 55.93 -88.23
C SER A 363 1.98 55.50 -86.94
N ALA A 364 0.96 54.66 -87.08
CA ALA A 364 0.23 54.11 -85.93
C ALA A 364 1.19 53.43 -84.94
N PHE A 365 2.30 52.89 -85.45
CA PHE A 365 3.38 52.30 -84.65
C PHE A 365 4.15 53.33 -83.82
N THR A 366 4.43 54.55 -84.31
CA THR A 366 5.07 55.59 -83.48
C THR A 366 4.15 56.05 -82.35
N THR A 367 2.84 56.06 -82.60
CA THR A 367 1.84 56.39 -81.58
C THR A 367 1.70 55.26 -80.54
N MET A 368 1.76 53.99 -80.97
CA MET A 368 1.70 52.82 -80.08
C MET A 368 2.99 52.60 -79.28
N ALA A 369 4.17 52.88 -79.86
CA ALA A 369 5.45 52.83 -79.16
C ALA A 369 5.52 53.84 -78.01
N ASN A 370 4.98 55.06 -78.20
CA ASN A 370 4.88 56.06 -77.14
C ASN A 370 3.86 55.68 -76.05
N ALA A 371 2.82 54.91 -76.39
CA ALA A 371 1.85 54.41 -75.40
C ALA A 371 2.38 53.22 -74.59
N LEU A 372 3.13 52.30 -75.21
CA LEU A 372 3.77 51.17 -74.52
C LEU A 372 4.96 51.61 -73.65
N SER A 373 5.72 52.62 -74.07
CA SER A 373 6.77 53.23 -73.24
C SER A 373 6.22 53.79 -71.92
N ASN A 374 5.00 54.34 -71.92
CA ASN A 374 4.36 54.86 -70.70
C ASN A 374 3.72 53.77 -69.82
N LEU A 375 3.60 52.53 -70.31
CA LEU A 375 3.10 51.38 -69.54
C LEU A 375 4.23 50.57 -68.89
N ALA A 376 5.47 50.69 -69.39
CA ALA A 376 6.65 50.04 -68.83
C ALA A 376 7.19 50.69 -67.55
N ASP A 377 6.71 51.89 -67.17
CA ASP A 377 7.07 52.61 -65.94
C ASP A 377 6.18 52.26 -64.72
N PHE A 378 5.46 51.13 -64.76
CA PHE A 378 4.86 50.57 -63.53
C PHE A 378 5.95 49.96 -62.64
N ASP A 379 6.53 50.84 -61.83
CA ASP A 379 7.47 50.55 -60.74
C ASP A 379 6.91 49.50 -59.77
N PHE A 380 7.37 48.26 -59.90
CA PHE A 380 7.22 47.21 -58.87
C PHE A 380 8.18 47.50 -57.72
N SER A 381 7.94 48.60 -57.00
CA SER A 381 8.60 48.84 -55.72
C SER A 381 8.21 47.71 -54.76
N THR A 382 9.24 46.98 -54.32
CA THR A 382 9.12 45.89 -53.36
C THR A 382 8.71 46.46 -52.01
N PRO A 383 7.71 45.89 -51.31
CA PRO A 383 7.35 46.36 -49.98
C PRO A 383 8.49 46.06 -49.01
N SER A 384 9.03 47.13 -48.40
CA SER A 384 10.08 47.09 -47.40
C SER A 384 9.72 46.18 -46.23
N SER A 385 10.62 45.27 -45.89
CA SER A 385 10.52 44.42 -44.70
C SER A 385 10.57 45.26 -43.39
N PRO A 386 9.75 44.94 -42.38
CA PRO A 386 9.82 45.62 -41.09
C PRO A 386 11.07 45.16 -40.30
N LYS A 387 11.86 46.13 -39.83
CA LYS A 387 12.99 45.89 -38.92
C LYS A 387 12.53 45.22 -37.61
N PRO A 388 13.31 44.29 -37.03
CA PRO A 388 13.07 43.80 -35.68
C PRO A 388 13.36 44.89 -34.65
N LYS A 389 12.42 45.11 -33.73
CA LYS A 389 12.66 45.84 -32.48
C LYS A 389 13.42 44.90 -31.54
N ASN A 390 14.65 45.26 -31.20
CA ASN A 390 15.28 44.82 -29.96
C ASN A 390 14.86 45.73 -28.82
#